data_AF-A0A1B6MJ67-F1
#
_entry.id   AF-A0A1B6MJ67-F1
#
_cell.length_a   1.000
_cell.length_b   1.000
_cell.length_c   1.000
_cell.angle_alpha   90.00
_cell.angle_beta   90.00
_cell.angle_gamma   90.00
#
_symmetry.space_group_name_H-M   'P 1'
#
loop_
_entity.id
_entity.type
_entity.pdbx_description
1 polymer ?
#
loop_
_entity_poly.entity_id
_entity_poly.type
_entity_poly.pdbx_seq_one_letter_code
_entity_poly.pdbx_strand_id
1 'polypeptide(L)'
;MLFAYIIRVNISVAIVAMTAGNTTNANIDIDTYEWDTSTKGLILSAFFWGYLVMNIPAAVIGHSVNNKLLLGGSFACASILSLITPLLVSWGDAPVVVVIRVCQGLSQGFMMPLIHGLLSKWAPPQERARSATYILGGLQFGTMIVLSCSGILASSSWGWPSIFYFSGGLGLFWVVLWMLL
;
A
#
# COMPACT_ATOMS: atom_id res chain seq x y z
N MET A 1 -10.84 1.02 -0.60
CA MET A 1 -10.07 0.86 0.66
C MET A 1 -9.37 -0.49 0.77
N LEU A 2 -10.02 -1.60 0.41
CA LEU A 2 -9.43 -2.94 0.39
C LEU A 2 -8.04 -3.00 -0.27
N PHE A 3 -7.94 -2.66 -1.56
CA PHE A 3 -6.65 -2.71 -2.28
C PHE A 3 -5.60 -1.74 -1.73
N ALA A 4 -6.02 -0.59 -1.20
CA ALA A 4 -5.09 0.38 -0.61
C ALA A 4 -4.41 -0.20 0.62
N TYR A 5 -5.17 -0.93 1.44
CA TYR A 5 -4.67 -1.56 2.64
C TYR A 5 -3.81 -2.79 2.34
N ILE A 6 -4.11 -3.54 1.27
CA ILE A 6 -3.21 -4.59 0.77
C ILE A 6 -1.83 -4.00 0.44
N ILE A 7 -1.77 -2.89 -0.31
CA ILE A 7 -0.51 -2.20 -0.64
C ILE A 7 0.14 -1.56 0.59
N ARG A 8 -0.64 -1.10 1.57
CA ARG A 8 -0.09 -0.45 2.77
C ARG A 8 0.61 -1.44 3.69
N VAL A 9 -0.03 -2.59 3.92
CA VAL A 9 0.36 -3.60 4.91
C VAL A 9 1.37 -4.60 4.34
N ASN A 10 1.52 -4.67 3.01
CA ASN A 10 2.46 -5.60 2.36
C ASN A 10 3.89 -5.52 2.95
N ILE A 11 4.42 -4.33 3.22
CA ILE A 11 5.78 -4.15 3.72
C ILE A 11 5.95 -4.62 5.16
N SER A 12 4.89 -4.51 5.98
CA SER A 12 4.92 -4.97 7.37
C SER A 12 5.16 -6.48 7.46
N VAL A 13 4.74 -7.22 6.42
CA VAL A 13 4.98 -8.66 6.34
C VAL A 13 6.23 -8.97 5.52
N ALA A 14 6.44 -8.27 4.40
CA ALA A 14 7.59 -8.46 3.56
C ALA A 14 8.90 -8.19 4.32
N ILE A 15 8.95 -7.22 5.24
CA ILE A 15 10.15 -6.92 6.03
C ILE A 15 10.58 -8.10 6.92
N VAL A 16 9.64 -8.94 7.36
CA VAL A 16 9.94 -10.16 8.10
C VAL A 16 10.61 -11.17 7.16
N ALA A 17 10.06 -11.36 5.96
CA ALA A 17 10.65 -12.25 4.95
C ALA A 17 11.99 -11.74 4.40
N MET A 18 12.18 -10.42 4.30
CA MET A 18 13.42 -9.78 3.83
C MET A 18 14.57 -9.87 4.84
N THR A 19 14.25 -10.04 6.13
CA THR A 19 15.23 -10.07 7.23
C THR A 19 15.28 -11.40 7.97
N ALA A 20 14.49 -12.40 7.52
CA ALA A 20 14.59 -13.78 7.98
C ALA A 20 15.86 -14.39 7.37
N GLY A 21 16.99 -14.24 8.05
CA GLY A 21 18.27 -14.81 7.59
C GLY A 21 18.14 -16.32 7.39
N ASN A 22 18.50 -16.82 6.20
CA ASN A 22 18.75 -18.19 5.70
C ASN A 22 18.13 -19.45 6.36
N THR A 23 17.20 -19.39 7.31
CA THR A 23 16.78 -20.55 8.11
C THR A 23 15.76 -21.46 7.44
N THR A 24 15.36 -21.19 6.20
CA THR A 24 14.58 -22.14 5.40
C THR A 24 15.27 -22.38 4.05
N ASN A 25 16.03 -23.47 4.00
CA ASN A 25 16.71 -24.07 2.85
C ASN A 25 15.78 -24.28 1.62
N ALA A 26 15.45 -23.24 0.85
CA ALA A 26 14.77 -23.43 -0.43
C ALA A 26 15.12 -22.44 -1.56
N ASN A 27 15.53 -21.20 -1.27
CA ASN A 27 15.80 -20.21 -2.33
C ASN A 27 17.19 -19.58 -2.15
N ILE A 28 18.18 -20.11 -2.88
CA ILE A 28 19.60 -19.72 -2.78
C ILE A 28 19.91 -18.35 -3.44
N ASP A 29 18.93 -17.74 -4.13
CA ASP A 29 19.16 -16.60 -5.04
C ASP A 29 18.36 -15.34 -4.68
N ILE A 30 17.92 -15.20 -3.42
CA ILE A 30 17.10 -14.06 -2.99
C ILE A 30 17.87 -13.21 -1.99
N ASP A 31 18.09 -11.95 -2.34
CA ASP A 31 18.75 -10.96 -1.48
C ASP A 31 18.02 -10.83 -0.14
N THR A 32 18.75 -11.09 0.95
CA THR A 32 18.31 -10.87 2.33
C THR A 32 19.09 -9.70 2.90
N TYR A 33 18.44 -8.90 3.76
CA TYR A 33 19.00 -7.67 4.30
C TYR A 33 19.14 -7.74 5.82
N GLU A 34 20.32 -7.41 6.33
CA GLU A 34 20.58 -7.33 7.77
C GLU A 34 20.14 -5.97 8.35
N TRP A 35 18.84 -5.72 8.36
CA TRP A 35 18.31 -4.52 9.01
C TRP A 35 18.11 -4.72 10.50
N ASP A 36 18.58 -3.76 11.29
CA ASP A 36 18.32 -3.72 12.71
C ASP A 36 16.85 -3.34 13.02
N THR A 37 16.44 -3.56 14.27
CA THR A 37 15.06 -3.24 14.70
C THR A 37 14.75 -1.74 14.54
N SER A 38 15.74 -0.85 14.69
CA SER A 38 15.55 0.59 14.50
C SER A 38 15.23 0.92 13.04
N THR A 39 16.00 0.38 12.09
CA THR A 39 15.80 0.57 10.64
C THR A 39 14.45 0.01 10.19
N LYS A 40 14.05 -1.16 10.70
CA LYS A 40 12.71 -1.72 10.46
C LYS A 40 11.60 -0.79 10.93
N GLY A 41 11.74 -0.26 12.15
CA GLY A 41 10.81 0.73 12.70
C GLY A 41 10.77 2.02 11.87
N LEU A 42 11.91 2.49 11.40
CA LEU A 42 12.04 3.67 10.56
C LEU A 42 11.32 3.48 9.21
N ILE A 43 11.57 2.36 8.51
CA ILE A 43 10.88 2.01 7.25
C ILE A 43 9.36 1.96 7.43
N LEU A 44 8.89 1.33 8.51
CA LEU A 44 7.46 1.20 8.78
C LEU A 44 6.81 2.56 9.09
N SER A 45 7.50 3.40 9.88
CA SER A 45 7.03 4.71 10.31
C SER A 45 7.08 5.77 9.19
N ALA A 46 8.02 5.67 8.24
CA ALA A 46 8.20 6.61 7.13
C ALA A 46 6.92 6.81 6.29
N PHE A 47 6.11 5.76 6.14
CA PHE A 47 4.80 5.85 5.51
C PHE A 47 3.89 6.88 6.20
N PHE A 48 3.87 6.88 7.53
CA PHE A 48 3.02 7.76 8.31
C PHE A 48 3.47 9.21 8.23
N TRP A 49 4.77 9.48 8.06
CA TRP A 49 5.28 10.84 7.86
C TRP A 49 4.73 11.43 6.56
N GLY A 50 4.85 10.71 5.45
CA GLY A 50 4.28 11.14 4.16
C GLY A 50 2.76 11.27 4.22
N TYR A 51 2.09 10.32 4.87
CA TYR A 51 0.65 10.36 5.07
C TYR A 51 0.23 11.63 5.82
N LEU A 52 0.84 11.93 6.97
CA LEU A 52 0.49 13.09 7.81
C LEU A 52 0.65 14.40 7.04
N VAL A 53 1.77 14.57 6.34
CA VAL A 53 2.03 15.77 5.52
C VAL A 53 0.93 15.97 4.48
N MET A 54 0.48 14.89 3.83
CA MET A 54 -0.52 15.01 2.77
C MET A 54 -1.96 15.17 3.28
N ASN A 55 -2.29 14.76 4.50
CA ASN A 55 -3.67 14.89 5.01
C ASN A 55 -4.15 16.36 5.06
N ILE A 56 -3.24 17.30 5.35
CA ILE A 56 -3.55 18.74 5.41
C ILE A 56 -3.96 19.29 4.03
N PRO A 57 -3.13 19.21 2.97
CA PRO A 57 -3.51 19.67 1.64
C PRO A 57 -4.64 18.84 1.03
N ALA A 58 -4.76 17.55 1.36
CA ALA A 58 -5.84 16.70 0.89
C ALA A 58 -7.23 17.23 1.27
N ALA A 59 -7.37 17.86 2.45
CA ALA A 59 -8.62 18.46 2.89
C ALA A 59 -9.06 19.64 2.00
N VAL A 60 -8.11 20.39 1.44
CA VAL A 60 -8.40 21.54 0.56
C VAL A 60 -8.65 21.09 -0.88
N ILE A 61 -7.83 20.18 -1.38
CA ILE A 61 -7.86 19.71 -2.78
C ILE A 61 -9.12 18.88 -3.08
N GLY A 62 -9.69 18.21 -2.07
CA GLY A 62 -10.91 17.40 -2.22
C GLY A 62 -12.18 18.18 -2.62
N HIS A 63 -12.15 19.51 -2.55
CA HIS A 63 -13.27 20.37 -2.96
C HIS A 63 -13.19 20.87 -4.40
N SER A 64 -11.98 20.99 -4.96
CA SER A 64 -11.74 21.66 -6.25
C SER A 64 -11.42 20.71 -7.41
N VAL A 65 -11.00 19.48 -7.12
CA VAL A 65 -10.53 18.51 -8.14
C VAL A 65 -11.56 17.41 -8.40
N ASN A 66 -11.51 16.80 -9.59
CA ASN A 66 -12.28 15.62 -9.89
C ASN A 66 -11.85 14.43 -9.00
N ASN A 67 -12.65 14.16 -7.97
CA ASN A 67 -12.39 13.12 -6.98
C ASN A 67 -12.18 11.72 -7.59
N LYS A 68 -12.81 11.42 -8.74
CA LYS A 68 -12.65 10.12 -9.42
C LYS A 68 -11.22 9.94 -9.95
N LEU A 69 -10.73 10.93 -10.70
CA LEU A 69 -9.40 10.89 -11.30
C LEU A 69 -8.30 10.97 -10.23
N LEU A 70 -8.48 11.83 -9.23
CA LEU A 70 -7.49 12.00 -8.17
C LEU A 70 -7.37 10.74 -7.30
N LEU A 71 -8.48 10.06 -7.00
CA LEU A 71 -8.46 8.78 -6.28
C LEU A 71 -7.76 7.70 -7.12
N GLY A 72 -8.11 7.59 -8.41
CA GLY A 72 -7.49 6.63 -9.33
C GLY A 72 -5.98 6.85 -9.49
N GLY A 73 -5.55 8.10 -9.68
CA GLY A 73 -4.13 8.47 -9.79
C GLY A 73 -3.34 8.22 -8.51
N SER A 74 -3.95 8.49 -7.35
CA SER A 74 -3.35 8.19 -6.03
C SER A 74 -3.10 6.69 -5.85
N PHE A 75 -4.09 5.85 -6.25
CA PHE A 75 -3.94 4.41 -6.26
C PHE A 75 -2.87 3.95 -7.26
N ALA A 76 -2.88 4.48 -8.48
CA ALA A 76 -1.92 4.13 -9.52
C ALA A 76 -0.48 4.40 -9.05
N CYS A 77 -0.24 5.58 -8.48
CA CYS A 77 1.05 5.95 -7.92
C CYS A 77 1.48 4.98 -6.81
N ALA A 78 0.61 4.70 -5.84
CA ALA A 78 0.92 3.78 -4.75
C ALA A 78 1.22 2.34 -5.25
N SER A 79 0.48 1.87 -6.26
CA SER A 79 0.68 0.57 -6.89
C SER A 79 1.98 0.48 -7.67
N ILE A 80 2.30 1.49 -8.49
CA ILE A 80 3.58 1.56 -9.22
C ILE A 80 4.74 1.58 -8.24
N LEU A 81 4.66 2.43 -7.20
CA LEU A 81 5.66 2.48 -6.13
C LEU A 81 5.84 1.11 -5.46
N SER A 82 4.76 0.35 -5.26
CA SER A 82 4.84 -1.01 -4.72
C SER A 82 5.55 -1.99 -5.66
N LEU A 83 5.31 -1.89 -6.98
CA LEU A 83 5.94 -2.77 -7.98
C LEU A 83 7.43 -2.50 -8.14
N ILE A 84 7.87 -1.25 -7.99
CA ILE A 84 9.29 -0.88 -8.12
C ILE A 84 10.09 -1.14 -6.84
N THR A 85 9.45 -1.28 -5.66
CA THR A 85 10.13 -1.57 -4.38
C THR A 85 11.15 -2.71 -4.47
N PRO A 86 10.80 -3.91 -4.97
CA PRO A 86 11.77 -5.01 -5.05
C PRO A 86 12.95 -4.73 -5.98
N LEU A 87 12.74 -3.93 -7.03
CA LEU A 87 13.81 -3.53 -7.97
C LEU A 87 14.75 -2.49 -7.37
N LEU A 88 14.21 -1.58 -6.55
CA LEU A 88 14.97 -0.45 -6.02
C LEU A 88 15.71 -0.78 -4.72
N VAL A 89 15.22 -1.75 -3.94
CA VAL A 89 15.90 -2.16 -2.70
C VAL A 89 17.22 -2.89 -2.97
N SER A 90 17.36 -3.61 -4.09
CA SER A 90 18.63 -4.21 -4.50
C SER A 90 19.70 -3.19 -4.90
N TRP A 91 19.31 -1.95 -5.21
CA TRP A 91 20.23 -0.89 -5.63
C TRP A 91 20.66 0.03 -4.49
N GLY A 92 19.80 0.26 -3.50
CA GLY A 92 20.06 1.26 -2.46
C GLY A 92 19.52 0.94 -1.08
N ASP A 93 19.23 -0.34 -0.81
CA ASP A 93 19.03 -0.89 0.54
C ASP A 93 17.95 -0.11 1.34
N ALA A 94 18.08 0.02 2.66
CA ALA A 94 17.09 0.65 3.53
C ALA A 94 16.73 2.12 3.16
N PRO A 95 17.66 3.04 2.85
CA PRO A 95 17.32 4.43 2.53
C PRO A 95 16.35 4.57 1.35
N VAL A 96 16.51 3.74 0.31
CA VAL A 96 15.62 3.77 -0.85
C VAL A 96 14.22 3.30 -0.49
N VAL A 97 14.11 2.26 0.33
CA VAL A 97 12.82 1.78 0.84
C VAL A 97 12.12 2.88 1.64
N VAL A 98 12.84 3.63 2.47
CA VAL A 98 12.28 4.76 3.24
C VAL A 98 11.69 5.82 2.31
N VAL A 99 12.42 6.22 1.25
CA VAL A 99 11.93 7.20 0.28
C VAL A 99 10.67 6.71 -0.42
N ILE A 100 10.66 5.45 -0.89
CA ILE A 100 9.47 4.85 -1.50
C ILE A 100 8.29 4.86 -0.53
N ARG A 101 8.53 4.57 0.75
CA ARG A 101 7.49 4.59 1.80
C ARG A 101 6.92 5.97 2.05
N VAL A 102 7.76 7.01 2.08
CA VAL A 102 7.28 8.40 2.17
C VAL A 102 6.41 8.73 0.95
N CYS A 103 6.84 8.39 -0.26
CA CYS A 103 6.07 8.62 -1.49
C CYS A 103 4.74 7.84 -1.52
N GLN A 104 4.71 6.61 -1.02
CA GLN A 104 3.47 5.83 -0.87
C GLN A 104 2.53 6.48 0.14
N GLY A 105 3.06 6.96 1.28
CA GLY A 105 2.32 7.71 2.29
C GLY A 105 1.69 8.98 1.72
N LEU A 106 2.48 9.77 0.98
CA LEU A 106 2.01 10.97 0.28
C LEU A 106 0.88 10.63 -0.70
N SER A 107 1.04 9.56 -1.48
CA SER A 107 0.02 9.15 -2.45
C SER A 107 -1.28 8.71 -1.78
N GLN A 108 -1.21 7.97 -0.66
CA GLN A 108 -2.39 7.46 0.04
C GLN A 108 -3.07 8.49 0.96
N GLY A 109 -2.41 9.61 1.28
CA GLY A 109 -2.96 10.66 2.16
C GLY A 109 -4.28 11.27 1.67
N PHE A 110 -4.52 11.28 0.36
CA PHE A 110 -5.76 11.81 -0.22
C PHE A 110 -6.95 10.87 -0.09
N MET A 111 -6.74 9.58 0.16
CA MET A 111 -7.79 8.58 -0.05
C MET A 111 -9.00 8.76 0.88
N MET A 112 -8.77 9.01 2.17
CA MET A 112 -9.86 9.18 3.14
C MET A 112 -10.76 10.37 2.79
N PRO A 113 -10.25 11.62 2.66
CA PRO A 113 -11.10 12.76 2.33
C PRO A 113 -11.81 12.61 0.98
N LEU A 114 -11.14 12.04 -0.03
CA LEU A 114 -11.76 11.81 -1.35
C LEU A 114 -12.88 10.80 -1.31
N ILE A 115 -12.72 9.71 -0.56
CA ILE A 115 -13.79 8.71 -0.41
C ILE A 115 -14.96 9.30 0.36
N HIS A 116 -14.74 10.04 1.45
CA HIS A 116 -15.83 10.71 2.17
C HIS A 116 -16.55 11.74 1.29
N GLY A 117 -15.81 12.51 0.48
CA GLY A 117 -16.37 13.48 -0.47
C GLY A 117 -17.11 12.83 -1.64
N LEU A 118 -16.68 11.66 -2.11
CA LEU A 118 -17.40 10.89 -3.12
C LEU A 118 -18.68 10.29 -2.52
N LEU A 119 -18.56 9.71 -1.32
CA LEU A 119 -19.68 9.13 -0.61
C LEU A 119 -20.76 10.18 -0.29
N SER A 120 -20.38 11.43 -0.03
CA SER A 120 -21.36 12.49 0.19
C SER A 120 -22.17 12.85 -1.06
N LYS A 121 -21.61 12.62 -2.25
CA LYS A 121 -22.28 12.88 -3.54
C LYS A 121 -23.14 11.71 -4.00
N TRP A 122 -22.70 10.48 -3.73
CA TRP A 122 -23.33 9.26 -4.26
C TRP A 122 -24.33 8.58 -3.30
N ALA A 123 -24.12 8.67 -1.98
CA ALA A 123 -24.97 7.96 -1.01
C ALA A 123 -26.04 8.89 -0.41
N PRO A 124 -27.32 8.45 -0.34
CA PRO A 124 -28.37 9.14 0.41
C PRO A 124 -27.97 9.34 1.88
N PRO A 125 -28.35 10.46 2.54
CA PRO A 125 -27.96 10.74 3.92
C PRO A 125 -28.25 9.61 4.91
N GLN A 126 -29.37 8.91 4.73
CA GLN A 126 -29.83 7.82 5.57
C GLN A 126 -28.96 6.55 5.45
N GLU A 127 -28.37 6.31 4.27
CA GLU A 127 -27.57 5.11 3.99
C GLU A 127 -26.06 5.38 4.01
N ARG A 128 -25.66 6.65 3.99
CA ARG A 128 -24.26 7.08 4.00
C ARG A 128 -23.43 6.42 5.10
N ALA A 129 -23.98 6.29 6.30
CA ALA A 129 -23.30 5.63 7.41
C ALA A 129 -23.08 4.13 7.12
N ARG A 130 -24.06 3.43 6.54
CA ARG A 130 -23.94 2.01 6.16
C ARG A 130 -22.89 1.81 5.07
N SER A 131 -22.93 2.63 4.03
CA SER A 131 -21.95 2.61 2.94
C SER A 131 -20.53 2.91 3.45
N ALA A 132 -20.37 3.87 4.36
CA ALA A 132 -19.09 4.14 5.02
C ALA A 132 -18.57 2.92 5.79
N THR A 133 -19.44 2.23 6.53
CA THR A 133 -19.08 0.99 7.24
C THR A 133 -18.59 -0.09 6.29
N TYR A 134 -19.24 -0.30 5.13
CA TYR A 134 -18.76 -1.26 4.13
C TYR A 134 -17.37 -0.89 3.58
N ILE A 135 -17.14 0.40 3.30
CA ILE A 135 -15.86 0.90 2.83
C ILE A 135 -14.76 0.67 3.88
N LEU A 136 -15.03 0.99 5.14
CA LEU A 136 -14.11 0.81 6.26
C LEU A 136 -13.88 -0.66 6.60
N GLY A 137 -14.89 -1.53 6.43
CA GLY A 137 -14.73 -2.98 6.53
C GLY A 137 -13.68 -3.52 5.57
N GLY A 138 -13.53 -2.89 4.40
CA GLY A 138 -12.48 -3.19 3.44
C GLY A 138 -11.06 -3.05 4.00
N LEU A 139 -10.82 -2.21 5.02
CA LEU A 139 -9.50 -2.04 5.65
C LEU A 139 -9.03 -3.34 6.32
N GLN A 140 -9.91 -3.93 7.12
CA GLN A 140 -9.62 -5.18 7.84
C GLN A 140 -9.54 -6.36 6.88
N PHE A 141 -10.47 -6.42 5.93
CA PHE A 141 -10.49 -7.50 4.95
C PHE A 141 -9.25 -7.49 4.04
N GLY A 142 -8.80 -6.31 3.59
CA GLY A 142 -7.55 -6.19 2.84
C GLY A 142 -6.33 -6.63 3.65
N THR A 143 -6.34 -6.35 4.96
CA THR A 143 -5.28 -6.79 5.89
C THR A 143 -5.26 -8.32 6.03
N MET A 144 -6.42 -8.95 6.18
CA MET A 144 -6.55 -10.41 6.24
C MET A 144 -6.06 -11.08 4.96
N ILE A 145 -6.43 -10.54 3.79
CA ILE A 145 -5.98 -11.08 2.49
C ILE A 145 -4.45 -11.01 2.39
N VAL A 146 -3.85 -9.83 2.61
CA VAL A 146 -2.41 -9.69 2.41
C VAL A 146 -1.62 -10.53 3.41
N LEU A 147 -2.05 -10.62 4.67
CA LEU A 147 -1.40 -11.48 5.66
C LEU A 147 -1.48 -12.96 5.25
N SER A 148 -2.64 -13.43 4.80
CA SER A 148 -2.82 -14.82 4.39
C SER A 148 -2.04 -15.16 3.12
N CYS A 149 -2.09 -14.28 2.11
CA CYS A 149 -1.39 -14.49 0.85
C CYS A 149 0.12 -14.34 0.99
N SER A 150 0.60 -13.40 1.80
CA SER A 150 2.03 -13.10 1.94
C SER A 150 2.83 -14.28 2.47
N GLY A 151 2.29 -15.10 3.37
CA GLY A 151 2.97 -16.31 3.86
C GLY A 151 3.18 -17.36 2.76
N ILE A 152 2.18 -17.56 1.90
CA ILE A 152 2.25 -18.48 0.75
C ILE A 152 3.19 -17.93 -0.33
N LEU A 153 3.13 -16.62 -0.56
CA LEU A 153 3.98 -15.93 -1.54
C LEU A 153 5.45 -15.93 -1.11
N ALA A 154 5.71 -15.70 0.18
CA ALA A 154 7.07 -15.74 0.74
C ALA A 154 7.72 -17.13 0.65
N SER A 155 6.95 -18.22 0.76
CA SER A 155 7.45 -19.59 0.64
C SER A 155 7.59 -20.07 -0.81
N SER A 156 7.08 -19.32 -1.79
CA SER A 156 7.23 -19.64 -3.21
C SER A 156 8.67 -19.44 -3.70
N SER A 157 9.01 -20.01 -4.86
CA SER A 157 10.33 -19.85 -5.49
C SER A 157 10.70 -18.39 -5.83
N TRP A 158 9.72 -17.48 -5.81
CA TRP A 158 9.89 -16.05 -6.09
C TRP A 158 10.10 -15.22 -4.82
N GLY A 159 10.02 -15.83 -3.63
CA GLY A 159 10.25 -15.25 -2.30
C GLY A 159 9.54 -13.93 -2.01
N TRP A 160 10.16 -13.06 -1.23
CA TRP A 160 9.57 -11.81 -0.75
C TRP A 160 9.20 -10.78 -1.86
N PRO A 161 9.90 -10.67 -3.01
CA PRO A 161 9.50 -9.78 -4.09
C PRO A 161 8.09 -10.04 -4.63
N SER A 162 7.65 -11.30 -4.60
CA SER A 162 6.32 -11.71 -5.08
C SER A 162 5.16 -11.03 -4.34
N ILE A 163 5.34 -10.70 -3.05
CA ILE A 163 4.34 -10.00 -2.23
C ILE A 163 4.09 -8.59 -2.80
N PHE A 164 5.15 -7.91 -3.21
CA PHE A 164 5.09 -6.58 -3.81
C PHE A 164 4.47 -6.59 -5.21
N TYR A 165 4.81 -7.60 -6.02
CA TYR A 165 4.21 -7.78 -7.34
C TYR A 165 2.73 -8.11 -7.28
N PHE A 166 2.32 -8.99 -6.37
CA PHE A 166 0.92 -9.34 -6.16
C PHE A 166 0.09 -8.14 -5.69
N SER A 167 0.55 -7.45 -4.64
CA SER A 167 -0.15 -6.28 -4.10
C SER A 167 -0.21 -5.09 -5.07
N GLY A 168 0.90 -4.81 -5.75
CA GLY A 168 0.96 -3.76 -6.78
C GLY A 168 0.11 -4.09 -8.01
N GLY A 169 0.14 -5.33 -8.47
CA GLY A 169 -0.64 -5.81 -9.62
C GLY A 169 -2.14 -5.77 -9.38
N LEU A 170 -2.61 -6.25 -8.22
CA LEU A 170 -4.02 -6.11 -7.82
C LEU A 170 -4.46 -4.65 -7.73
N GLY A 171 -3.58 -3.78 -7.22
CA GLY A 171 -3.83 -2.35 -7.16
C GLY A 171 -3.96 -1.70 -8.54
N LEU A 172 -3.06 -2.01 -9.47
CA LEU A 172 -3.15 -1.53 -10.86
C LEU A 172 -4.38 -2.06 -11.58
N PHE A 173 -4.70 -3.35 -11.41
CA PHE A 173 -5.92 -3.95 -11.96
C PHE A 173 -7.17 -3.20 -11.48
N TRP A 174 -7.24 -2.90 -10.18
CA TRP A 174 -8.31 -2.09 -9.61
C TRP A 174 -8.36 -0.68 -10.20
N VAL A 175 -7.21 -0.02 -10.40
CA VAL A 175 -7.14 1.30 -11.04
C VAL A 175 -7.69 1.26 -12.46
N VAL A 176 -7.33 0.26 -13.25
CA VAL A 176 -7.83 0.10 -14.63
C VAL A 176 -9.34 -0.04 -14.62
N LEU A 177 -9.89 -0.91 -13.77
CA LEU A 177 -11.34 -1.04 -13.60
C LEU A 177 -12.01 0.27 -13.17
N TRP A 178 -11.41 0.99 -12.22
CA TRP A 178 -11.92 2.28 -11.72
C TRP A 178 -11.91 3.39 -12.78
N MET A 179 -10.96 3.35 -13.70
CA MET A 179 -10.88 4.34 -14.78
C MET A 179 -11.87 4.03 -15.91
N LEU A 180 -12.17 2.75 -16.14
CA LEU A 180 -13.12 2.30 -17.16
C LEU A 180 -14.60 2.45 -16.73
N LEU A 181 -14.89 2.27 -15.44
CA LEU A 181 -16.22 2.46 -14.83
C LEU A 181 -16.41 3.91 -14.40
#